data_AF-A0A672HMQ6-F1
#
_entry.id   AF-A0A672HMQ6-F1
#
_cell.length_a   1.000
_cell.length_b   1.000
_cell.length_c   1.000
_cell.angle_alpha   90.00
_cell.angle_beta   90.00
_cell.angle_gamma   90.00
#
_symmetry.space_group_name_H-M   'P 1'
#
loop_
_entity.id
_entity.type
_entity.pdbx_description
1 polymer ?
#
loop_
_entity_poly.entity_id
_entity_poly.type
_entity_poly.pdbx_seq_one_letter_code
_entity_poly.pdbx_strand_id
1 'polypeptide(L)'
;MPRARGHRRAQALRRRTAQPQDWRRGTGFRHRVRRWPTSNLTGKPCKLVTPAWDGQKKMVFVVGDSQLRAIVDGYVAVPEGDLRFSFLCVPGAVGSQLRMELLHADLPWTPDAVCVCAPSNDLVSRTVDKAALDFCALLTTACSSCPKVFVLDFPPRLNIEPGLQELLRQEYRRVCPHSAGVPYVPVAEHFPLHRLQLWCPDRVHLSDSDGMTVLVQLLWDAASQQLAPPPPRPPAPPRAPPRAGAAPRLVVTGHAPVPRHCDPWEWSVVGQGGKPRFLKSQSNSNHVCLVLFSKAARPVQPSAIPSNPVWFSGAMLDAMEKVSPSSGSDGGPAVPPGSSGGRGGGSCCVPCPANRATPLPRS
;
A
#
# COMPACT_ATOMS: atom_id res chain seq x y z
N MET A 1 -19.32 55.25 10.44
CA MET A 1 -18.27 54.63 9.58
C MET A 1 -17.06 54.25 10.44
N PRO A 2 -16.84 52.97 10.81
CA PRO A 2 -15.71 52.59 11.66
C PRO A 2 -14.40 52.47 10.86
N ARG A 3 -13.29 52.86 11.50
CA ARG A 3 -11.95 53.07 10.95
C ARG A 3 -11.32 51.80 10.35
N ALA A 4 -11.26 51.72 9.01
CA ALA A 4 -10.64 50.64 8.23
C ALA A 4 -9.13 50.38 8.50
N ARG A 5 -8.44 51.31 9.19
CA ARG A 5 -7.00 51.23 9.48
C ARG A 5 -6.65 50.22 10.58
N GLY A 6 -7.52 50.07 11.58
CA GLY A 6 -7.33 49.10 12.69
C GLY A 6 -7.50 47.66 12.24
N HIS A 7 -8.49 47.41 11.37
CA HIS A 7 -8.77 46.09 10.82
C HIS A 7 -7.61 45.55 9.97
N ARG A 8 -6.98 46.40 9.13
CA ARG A 8 -5.80 46.02 8.35
C ARG A 8 -4.58 45.70 9.21
N ARG A 9 -4.34 46.45 10.30
CA ARG A 9 -3.25 46.15 11.24
C ARG A 9 -3.49 44.86 12.02
N ALA A 10 -4.73 44.61 12.45
CA ALA A 10 -5.12 43.36 13.10
C ALA A 10 -5.00 42.15 12.16
N GLN A 11 -5.38 42.30 10.88
CA GLN A 11 -5.17 41.26 9.87
C GLN A 11 -3.68 41.06 9.55
N ALA A 12 -2.87 42.11 9.49
CA ALA A 12 -1.43 41.99 9.29
C ALA A 12 -0.72 41.32 10.48
N LEU A 13 -1.17 41.61 11.71
CA LEU A 13 -0.67 40.96 12.93
C LEU A 13 -1.10 39.49 12.96
N ARG A 14 -2.37 39.18 12.63
CA ARG A 14 -2.86 37.79 12.48
C ARG A 14 -2.12 37.03 11.38
N ARG A 15 -1.71 37.67 10.28
CA ARG A 15 -0.87 37.06 9.23
C ARG A 15 0.58 36.86 9.68
N ARG A 16 1.09 37.69 10.60
CA ARG A 16 2.43 37.52 11.20
C ARG A 16 2.45 36.44 12.29
N THR A 17 1.38 36.29 13.08
CA THR A 17 1.22 35.19 14.04
C THR A 17 0.74 33.88 13.41
N ALA A 18 0.05 33.95 12.27
CA ALA A 18 -0.23 32.82 11.40
C ALA A 18 0.93 32.55 10.42
N GLN A 19 2.18 32.68 10.89
CA GLN A 19 3.24 31.89 10.27
C GLN A 19 2.83 30.42 10.45
N PRO A 20 2.76 29.60 9.38
CA PRO A 20 2.73 28.17 9.58
C PRO A 20 3.99 27.85 10.37
N GLN A 21 3.82 27.38 11.61
CA GLN A 21 4.94 26.99 12.45
C GLN A 21 5.82 26.05 11.60
N ASP A 22 7.08 26.42 11.39
CA ASP A 22 8.04 25.73 10.51
C ASP A 22 8.65 24.49 11.20
N TRP A 23 7.84 23.78 12.00
CA TRP A 23 8.30 22.79 12.99
C TRP A 23 8.65 21.41 12.40
N ARG A 24 8.54 21.25 11.07
CA ARG A 24 8.84 19.99 10.36
C ARG A 24 9.86 20.18 9.24
N ARG A 25 10.87 21.04 9.45
CA ARG A 25 12.03 21.11 8.56
C ARG A 25 13.07 20.09 9.04
N GLY A 26 13.52 19.21 8.14
CA GLY A 26 14.61 18.29 8.45
C GLY A 26 15.91 19.05 8.74
N THR A 27 16.74 18.49 9.61
CA THR A 27 18.01 19.09 10.05
C THR A 27 19.23 18.36 9.50
N GLY A 28 19.03 17.23 8.82
CA GLY A 28 20.11 16.44 8.25
C GLY A 28 20.66 17.02 6.95
N PHE A 29 21.78 16.46 6.50
CA PHE A 29 22.49 16.92 5.31
C PHE A 29 22.06 16.16 4.04
N ARG A 30 22.08 16.88 2.92
CA ARG A 30 21.93 16.31 1.57
C ARG A 30 23.13 16.69 0.71
N HIS A 31 23.74 15.70 0.07
CA HIS A 31 24.73 15.93 -0.97
C HIS A 31 24.16 16.78 -2.10
N ARG A 32 25.05 17.47 -2.81
CA ARG A 32 24.69 18.16 -4.04
C ARG A 32 24.38 17.14 -5.12
N VAL A 33 23.15 17.22 -5.63
CA VAL A 33 22.63 16.34 -6.69
C VAL A 33 23.53 16.40 -7.92
N ARG A 34 24.08 15.25 -8.35
CA ARG A 34 24.85 15.14 -9.60
C ARG A 34 23.94 15.20 -10.82
N ARG A 35 24.43 15.75 -11.93
CA ARG A 35 23.69 15.72 -13.19
C ARG A 35 23.75 14.31 -13.77
N TRP A 36 22.59 13.73 -14.09
CA TRP A 36 22.48 12.45 -14.78
C TRP A 36 21.92 12.65 -16.19
N PRO A 37 22.13 11.69 -17.10
CA PRO A 37 21.42 11.66 -18.37
C PRO A 37 19.90 11.66 -18.17
N THR A 38 19.18 12.26 -19.12
CA THR A 38 17.72 12.19 -19.19
C THR A 38 17.33 10.96 -20.00
N SER A 39 16.42 10.16 -19.46
CA SER A 39 15.84 9.03 -20.18
C SER A 39 14.93 9.51 -21.31
N ASN A 40 15.06 8.89 -22.47
CA ASN A 40 14.16 9.12 -23.62
C ASN A 40 12.78 8.50 -23.40
N LEU A 41 12.63 7.59 -22.43
CA LEU A 41 11.36 6.90 -22.15
C LEU A 41 10.42 7.75 -21.30
N THR A 42 10.97 8.44 -20.30
CA THR A 42 10.18 9.18 -19.30
C THR A 42 10.46 10.68 -19.29
N GLY A 43 11.50 11.14 -19.97
CA GLY A 43 11.97 12.53 -19.88
C GLY A 43 12.52 12.90 -18.50
N LYS A 44 12.76 11.92 -17.62
CA LYS A 44 13.30 12.10 -16.28
C LYS A 44 14.80 11.82 -16.27
N PRO A 45 15.59 12.43 -15.36
CA PRO A 45 16.90 11.90 -15.05
C PRO A 45 16.79 10.42 -14.67
N CYS A 46 17.66 9.58 -15.22
CA CYS A 46 17.66 8.15 -14.95
C CYS A 46 19.10 7.66 -14.84
N LYS A 47 19.36 6.77 -13.87
CA LYS A 47 20.65 6.12 -13.75
C LYS A 47 20.46 4.66 -13.33
N LEU A 48 21.01 3.78 -14.15
CA LEU A 48 21.16 2.37 -13.88
C LEU A 48 22.61 2.11 -13.45
N VAL A 49 22.80 1.46 -12.30
CA VAL A 49 24.11 1.06 -11.78
C VAL A 49 24.15 -0.45 -11.68
N THR A 50 24.96 -1.06 -12.53
CA THR A 50 25.13 -2.51 -12.65
C THR A 50 26.54 -2.91 -12.22
N PRO A 51 26.75 -3.31 -10.95
CA PRO A 51 28.06 -3.77 -10.53
C PRO A 51 28.43 -5.08 -11.25
N ALA A 52 29.74 -5.31 -11.41
CA ALA A 52 30.25 -6.54 -11.98
C ALA A 52 29.83 -7.75 -11.13
N TRP A 53 29.43 -8.82 -11.81
CA TRP A 53 29.09 -10.08 -11.18
C TRP A 53 30.35 -10.94 -11.05
N ASP A 54 30.63 -11.42 -9.84
CA ASP A 54 31.78 -12.29 -9.52
C ASP A 54 31.38 -13.76 -9.26
N GLY A 55 30.11 -14.11 -9.50
CA GLY A 55 29.57 -15.47 -9.30
C GLY A 55 29.34 -15.87 -7.85
N GLN A 56 29.82 -15.11 -6.86
CA GLN A 56 29.78 -15.51 -5.45
C GLN A 56 28.62 -14.88 -4.68
N LYS A 57 28.28 -13.63 -5.03
CA LYS A 57 27.27 -12.85 -4.30
C LYS A 57 25.89 -12.99 -4.92
N LYS A 58 24.87 -12.89 -4.06
CA LYS A 58 23.47 -12.78 -4.48
C LYS A 58 23.17 -11.38 -4.97
N MET A 59 22.58 -11.30 -6.15
CA MET A 59 22.35 -10.03 -6.83
C MET A 59 20.92 -9.54 -6.59
N VAL A 60 20.79 -8.38 -5.93
CA VAL A 60 19.51 -7.73 -5.66
C VAL A 60 19.37 -6.51 -6.57
N PHE A 61 18.31 -6.46 -7.37
CA PHE A 61 18.03 -5.30 -8.22
C PHE A 61 16.97 -4.40 -7.59
N VAL A 62 17.34 -3.15 -7.28
CA VAL A 62 16.48 -2.19 -6.59
C VAL A 62 15.97 -1.14 -7.57
N VAL A 63 14.66 -0.99 -7.63
CA VAL A 63 13.98 -0.02 -8.49
C VAL A 63 13.33 1.05 -7.62
N GLY A 64 13.63 2.32 -7.86
CA GLY A 64 13.05 3.38 -7.05
C GLY A 64 13.28 4.79 -7.57
N ASP A 65 12.88 5.76 -6.77
CA ASP A 65 12.88 7.17 -7.11
C ASP A 65 14.11 7.90 -6.55
N SER A 66 13.96 9.20 -6.25
CA SER A 66 15.04 10.06 -5.78
C SER A 66 15.59 9.69 -4.41
N GLN A 67 14.92 8.86 -3.60
CA GLN A 67 15.48 8.40 -2.33
C GLN A 67 16.75 7.55 -2.53
N LEU A 68 16.88 6.86 -3.67
CA LEU A 68 18.06 6.05 -3.97
C LEU A 68 19.29 6.87 -4.39
N ARG A 69 19.15 8.20 -4.58
CA ARG A 69 20.23 9.02 -5.15
C ARG A 69 21.52 8.98 -4.35
N ALA A 70 21.45 9.06 -3.02
CA ALA A 70 22.64 9.10 -2.19
C ALA A 70 23.47 7.81 -2.31
N ILE A 71 22.79 6.67 -2.49
CA ILE A 71 23.43 5.38 -2.74
C ILE A 71 24.02 5.34 -4.14
N VAL A 72 23.22 5.70 -5.15
CA VAL A 72 23.57 5.61 -6.58
C VAL A 72 24.71 6.58 -6.97
N ASP A 73 24.85 7.70 -6.28
CA ASP A 73 25.96 8.64 -6.46
C ASP A 73 27.19 8.31 -5.59
N GLY A 74 27.10 7.28 -4.74
CA GLY A 74 28.21 6.80 -3.91
C GLY A 74 28.49 7.64 -2.66
N TYR A 75 27.52 8.45 -2.20
CA TYR A 75 27.64 9.21 -0.94
C TYR A 75 27.27 8.37 0.28
N VAL A 76 26.38 7.39 0.10
CA VAL A 76 25.99 6.44 1.14
C VAL A 76 26.42 5.05 0.69
N ALA A 77 27.28 4.42 1.48
CA ALA A 77 27.75 3.07 1.22
C ALA A 77 26.64 2.05 1.54
N VAL A 78 26.50 1.05 0.68
CA VAL A 78 25.75 -0.16 1.00
C VAL A 78 26.71 -1.13 1.70
N PRO A 79 26.30 -1.79 2.80
CA PRO A 79 27.12 -2.77 3.47
C PRO A 79 27.70 -3.82 2.52
N GLU A 80 28.91 -4.27 2.81
CA GLU A 80 29.50 -5.41 2.12
C GLU A 80 29.12 -6.71 2.83
N GLY A 81 28.77 -7.71 2.05
CA GLY A 81 28.49 -9.06 2.55
C GLY A 81 28.24 -10.03 1.40
N ASP A 82 27.33 -10.97 1.61
CA ASP A 82 26.87 -11.97 0.65
C ASP A 82 25.91 -11.41 -0.41
N LEU A 83 25.30 -10.25 -0.14
CA LEU A 83 24.47 -9.52 -1.09
C LEU A 83 25.29 -8.48 -1.88
N ARG A 84 24.86 -8.24 -3.12
CA ARG A 84 25.32 -7.13 -3.96
C ARG A 84 24.13 -6.48 -4.65
N PHE A 85 24.10 -5.16 -4.65
CA PHE A 85 22.95 -4.38 -5.10
C PHE A 85 23.21 -3.68 -6.43
N SER A 86 22.27 -3.83 -7.36
CA SER A 86 22.12 -3.02 -8.57
C SER A 86 20.96 -2.06 -8.38
N PHE A 87 21.04 -0.87 -8.99
CA PHE A 87 20.05 0.18 -8.77
C PHE A 87 19.56 0.78 -10.07
N LEU A 88 18.24 0.85 -10.23
CA LEU A 88 17.56 1.72 -11.20
C LEU A 88 16.92 2.87 -10.42
N CYS A 89 17.48 4.07 -10.57
CA CYS A 89 17.01 5.26 -9.88
C CYS A 89 16.47 6.29 -10.87
N VAL A 90 15.23 6.69 -10.68
CA VAL A 90 14.51 7.64 -11.53
C VAL A 90 13.94 8.77 -10.68
N PRO A 91 14.72 9.83 -10.40
CA PRO A 91 14.29 10.91 -9.51
C PRO A 91 12.97 11.56 -9.92
N GLY A 92 12.04 11.63 -8.95
CA GLY A 92 10.71 12.21 -9.16
C GLY A 92 9.77 11.34 -9.99
N ALA A 93 10.08 10.08 -10.23
CA ALA A 93 9.21 9.15 -10.93
C ALA A 93 8.04 8.69 -10.06
N VAL A 94 6.89 8.50 -10.70
CA VAL A 94 5.71 7.80 -10.19
C VAL A 94 5.72 6.33 -10.62
N GLY A 95 4.84 5.49 -10.08
CA GLY A 95 4.80 4.05 -10.38
C GLY A 95 4.81 3.70 -11.87
N SER A 96 4.04 4.40 -12.71
CA SER A 96 4.01 4.13 -14.16
C SER A 96 5.33 4.45 -14.87
N GLN A 97 6.08 5.44 -14.40
CA GLN A 97 7.37 5.82 -14.97
C GLN A 97 8.46 4.84 -14.54
N LEU A 98 8.46 4.44 -13.25
CA LEU A 98 9.33 3.35 -12.79
C LEU A 98 9.08 2.07 -13.57
N ARG A 99 7.82 1.77 -13.90
CA ARG A 99 7.45 0.60 -14.72
C ARG A 99 8.04 0.70 -16.12
N MET A 100 7.92 1.86 -16.79
CA MET A 100 8.50 2.05 -18.12
C MET A 100 10.01 1.86 -18.13
N GLU A 101 10.72 2.43 -17.15
CA GLU A 101 12.18 2.28 -17.05
C GLU A 101 12.57 0.84 -16.71
N LEU A 102 11.84 0.17 -15.81
CA LEU A 102 12.06 -1.23 -15.47
C LEU A 102 11.88 -2.17 -16.68
N LEU A 103 10.85 -1.94 -17.50
CA LEU A 103 10.60 -2.71 -18.72
C LEU A 103 11.77 -2.68 -19.72
N HIS A 104 12.57 -1.61 -19.70
CA HIS A 104 13.68 -1.38 -20.62
C HIS A 104 15.03 -1.41 -19.92
N ALA A 105 15.09 -1.85 -18.67
CA ALA A 105 16.33 -1.94 -17.92
C ALA A 105 17.19 -3.07 -18.50
N ASP A 106 18.37 -2.71 -19.01
CA ASP A 106 19.33 -3.66 -19.57
C ASP A 106 20.31 -4.11 -18.49
N LEU A 107 19.97 -5.21 -17.81
CA LEU A 107 20.84 -5.83 -16.81
C LEU A 107 21.75 -6.87 -17.49
N PRO A 108 23.06 -6.86 -17.22
CA PRO A 108 23.99 -7.85 -17.78
C PRO A 108 23.84 -9.26 -17.18
N TRP A 109 22.96 -9.43 -16.19
CA TRP A 109 22.71 -10.68 -15.46
C TRP A 109 21.29 -10.69 -14.91
N THR A 110 20.79 -11.89 -14.56
CA THR A 110 19.48 -12.05 -13.94
C THR A 110 19.57 -11.87 -12.42
N PRO A 111 18.79 -10.96 -11.79
CA PRO A 111 18.79 -10.80 -10.34
C PRO A 111 18.25 -12.03 -9.61
N ASP A 112 18.82 -12.33 -8.44
CA ASP A 112 18.26 -13.30 -7.50
C ASP A 112 16.99 -12.78 -6.81
N ALA A 113 16.86 -11.46 -6.68
CA ALA A 113 15.64 -10.79 -6.23
C ALA A 113 15.50 -9.37 -6.78
N VAL A 114 14.26 -8.91 -6.94
CA VAL A 114 13.93 -7.52 -7.28
C VAL A 114 13.25 -6.85 -6.09
N CYS A 115 13.81 -5.73 -5.64
CA CYS A 115 13.21 -4.84 -4.65
C CYS A 115 12.56 -3.64 -5.35
N VAL A 116 11.26 -3.46 -5.19
CA VAL A 116 10.57 -2.25 -5.64
C VAL A 116 10.40 -1.32 -4.44
N CYS A 117 11.04 -0.15 -4.47
CA CYS A 117 10.74 0.91 -3.51
C CYS A 117 9.39 1.53 -3.85
N ALA A 118 8.47 1.54 -2.89
CA ALA A 118 7.14 2.10 -3.09
C ALA A 118 7.22 3.58 -3.54
N PRO A 119 6.55 3.98 -4.64
CA PRO A 119 6.77 5.29 -5.26
C PRO A 119 6.07 6.42 -4.50
N SER A 120 6.78 7.10 -3.61
CA SER A 120 6.21 8.19 -2.80
C SER A 120 5.88 9.48 -3.58
N ASN A 121 6.36 9.65 -4.81
CA ASN A 121 5.98 10.80 -5.64
C ASN A 121 4.52 10.76 -6.11
N ASP A 122 3.87 9.59 -6.02
CA ASP A 122 2.44 9.45 -6.30
C ASP A 122 1.59 10.32 -5.34
N LEU A 123 2.07 10.58 -4.12
CA LEU A 123 1.42 11.46 -3.13
C LEU A 123 1.18 12.90 -3.63
N VAL A 124 1.93 13.36 -4.62
CA VAL A 124 1.92 14.76 -5.07
C VAL A 124 1.18 14.94 -6.40
N SER A 125 1.00 13.87 -7.16
CA SER A 125 0.66 13.96 -8.58
C SER A 125 -0.51 13.09 -9.00
N ARG A 126 -1.03 12.24 -8.11
CA ARG A 126 -2.06 11.25 -8.41
C ARG A 126 -3.12 11.20 -7.32
N THR A 127 -4.28 10.66 -7.69
CA THR A 127 -5.19 10.08 -6.73
C THR A 127 -4.63 8.74 -6.22
N VAL A 128 -5.03 8.37 -5.01
CA VAL A 128 -4.62 7.11 -4.38
C VAL A 128 -5.01 5.90 -5.26
N ASP A 129 -6.20 5.88 -5.83
CA ASP A 129 -6.66 4.79 -6.72
C ASP A 129 -5.78 4.64 -7.97
N LYS A 130 -5.43 5.77 -8.60
CA LYS A 130 -4.60 5.74 -9.81
C LYS A 130 -3.17 5.31 -9.49
N ALA A 131 -2.64 5.73 -8.34
CA ALA A 131 -1.36 5.28 -7.84
C ALA A 131 -1.37 3.77 -7.58
N ALA A 132 -2.43 3.22 -6.98
CA ALA A 132 -2.58 1.80 -6.73
C ALA A 132 -2.61 0.96 -8.03
N LEU A 133 -3.34 1.41 -9.05
CA LEU A 133 -3.38 0.76 -10.36
C LEU A 133 -2.00 0.73 -11.03
N ASP A 134 -1.31 1.87 -11.03
CA ASP A 134 0.00 1.96 -11.67
C ASP A 134 1.07 1.18 -10.88
N PHE A 135 0.95 1.12 -9.56
CA PHE A 135 1.78 0.29 -8.69
C PHE A 135 1.54 -1.21 -8.93
N CYS A 136 0.29 -1.64 -9.08
CA CYS A 136 -0.03 -3.01 -9.47
C CYS A 136 0.65 -3.40 -10.79
N ALA A 137 0.56 -2.54 -11.80
CA ALA A 137 1.22 -2.76 -13.08
C ALA A 137 2.75 -2.80 -12.98
N LEU A 138 3.34 -1.98 -12.10
CA LEU A 138 4.78 -2.03 -11.80
C LEU A 138 5.18 -3.37 -11.17
N LEU A 139 4.42 -3.88 -10.20
CA LEU A 139 4.69 -5.18 -9.58
C LEU A 139 4.51 -6.32 -10.58
N THR A 140 3.48 -6.29 -11.42
CA THR A 140 3.31 -7.30 -12.49
C THR A 140 4.52 -7.35 -13.42
N THR A 141 5.07 -6.18 -13.81
CA THR A 141 6.30 -6.11 -14.58
C THR A 141 7.48 -6.71 -13.83
N ALA A 142 7.67 -6.37 -12.55
CA ALA A 142 8.77 -6.93 -11.74
C ALA A 142 8.65 -8.46 -11.59
N CYS A 143 7.46 -8.99 -11.33
CA CYS A 143 7.23 -10.43 -11.19
C CYS A 143 7.42 -11.19 -12.51
N SER A 144 7.30 -10.50 -13.65
CA SER A 144 7.58 -11.09 -14.96
C SER A 144 9.08 -11.23 -15.24
N SER A 145 9.94 -10.42 -14.60
CA SER A 145 11.39 -10.43 -14.80
C SER A 145 12.17 -11.21 -13.75
N CYS A 146 11.60 -11.44 -12.57
CA CYS A 146 12.26 -12.18 -11.49
C CYS A 146 11.23 -12.97 -10.65
N PRO A 147 11.53 -14.23 -10.25
CA PRO A 147 10.63 -15.01 -9.40
C PRO A 147 10.53 -14.50 -7.96
N LYS A 148 11.55 -13.79 -7.47
CA LYS A 148 11.57 -13.22 -6.11
C LYS A 148 11.44 -11.71 -6.19
N VAL A 149 10.25 -11.20 -5.87
CA VAL A 149 9.97 -9.77 -5.82
C VAL A 149 9.46 -9.42 -4.43
N PHE A 150 9.95 -8.31 -3.89
CA PHE A 150 9.42 -7.72 -2.65
C PHE A 150 9.36 -6.21 -2.76
N VAL A 151 8.54 -5.60 -1.91
CA VAL A 151 8.36 -4.16 -1.84
C VAL A 151 8.98 -3.65 -0.55
N LEU A 152 9.79 -2.60 -0.67
CA LEU A 152 10.20 -1.77 0.47
C LEU A 152 9.31 -0.52 0.48
N ASP A 153 8.57 -0.30 1.56
CA ASP A 153 7.71 0.88 1.70
C ASP A 153 8.53 2.19 1.63
N PHE A 154 7.84 3.30 1.34
CA PHE A 154 8.46 4.61 1.31
C PHE A 154 8.58 5.23 2.71
N PRO A 155 9.73 5.85 3.02
CA PRO A 155 9.88 6.68 4.21
C PRO A 155 8.85 7.82 4.20
N PRO A 156 8.29 8.20 5.37
CA PRO A 156 7.39 9.34 5.47
C PRO A 156 8.03 10.64 4.97
N ARG A 157 7.21 11.51 4.37
CA ARG A 157 7.59 12.86 3.97
C ARG A 157 7.11 13.86 5.02
N LEU A 158 7.95 14.83 5.37
CA LEU A 158 7.62 15.88 6.33
C LEU A 158 6.68 16.96 5.74
N ASN A 159 6.60 17.04 4.41
CA ASN A 159 5.76 18.02 3.69
C ASN A 159 4.38 17.48 3.26
N ILE A 160 4.02 16.25 3.64
CA ILE A 160 2.72 15.64 3.30
C ILE A 160 2.02 15.23 4.59
N GLU A 161 0.71 15.44 4.65
CA GLU A 161 -0.10 15.06 5.82
C GLU A 161 -0.02 13.54 6.09
N PRO A 162 0.21 13.11 7.35
CA PRO A 162 0.39 11.70 7.68
C PRO A 162 -0.77 10.80 7.24
N GLY A 163 -2.01 11.28 7.33
CA GLY A 163 -3.20 10.53 6.93
C GLY A 163 -3.21 10.17 5.45
N LEU A 164 -2.82 11.11 4.57
CA LEU A 164 -2.74 10.85 3.13
C LEU A 164 -1.65 9.83 2.80
N GLN A 165 -0.52 9.90 3.50
CA GLN A 165 0.56 8.93 3.32
C GLN A 165 0.13 7.53 3.75
N GLU A 166 -0.62 7.42 4.85
CA GLU A 166 -1.12 6.13 5.32
C GLU A 166 -2.17 5.54 4.38
N LEU A 167 -3.07 6.35 3.81
CA LEU A 167 -4.02 5.89 2.79
C LEU A 167 -3.28 5.28 1.58
N LEU A 168 -2.23 5.94 1.07
CA LEU A 168 -1.47 5.39 -0.04
C LEU A 168 -0.73 4.09 0.33
N ARG A 169 -0.15 4.03 1.54
CA ARG A 169 0.50 2.80 2.03
C ARG A 169 -0.47 1.64 2.13
N GLN A 170 -1.67 1.87 2.65
CA GLN A 170 -2.72 0.86 2.75
C GLN A 170 -3.09 0.32 1.37
N GLU A 171 -3.23 1.20 0.38
CA GLU A 171 -3.50 0.75 -0.98
C GLU A 171 -2.34 -0.06 -1.58
N TYR A 172 -1.09 0.35 -1.39
CA TYR A 172 0.05 -0.45 -1.85
C TYR A 172 0.13 -1.82 -1.16
N ARG A 173 -0.07 -1.88 0.16
CA ARG A 173 -0.17 -3.14 0.91
C ARG A 173 -1.30 -4.03 0.38
N ARG A 174 -2.46 -3.44 0.08
CA ARG A 174 -3.61 -4.16 -0.45
C ARG A 174 -3.34 -4.77 -1.83
N VAL A 175 -2.58 -4.07 -2.68
CA VAL A 175 -2.24 -4.54 -4.03
C VAL A 175 -1.25 -5.72 -4.01
N CYS A 176 -0.28 -5.72 -3.09
CA CYS A 176 0.81 -6.70 -3.08
C CYS A 176 0.37 -8.19 -3.09
N PRO A 177 -0.61 -8.65 -2.28
CA PRO A 177 -1.11 -10.03 -2.35
C PRO A 177 -1.69 -10.42 -3.72
N HIS A 178 -2.31 -9.46 -4.42
CA HIS A 178 -2.90 -9.69 -5.75
C HIS A 178 -1.83 -9.82 -6.84
N SER A 179 -0.62 -9.32 -6.60
CA SER A 179 0.52 -9.40 -7.52
C SER A 179 1.39 -10.64 -7.24
N ALA A 180 0.79 -11.84 -7.19
CA ALA A 180 1.47 -13.11 -6.90
C ALA A 180 2.05 -13.24 -5.48
N GLY A 181 1.39 -12.64 -4.47
CA GLY A 181 1.81 -12.78 -3.08
C GLY A 181 3.11 -12.05 -2.73
N VAL A 182 3.42 -10.95 -3.43
CA VAL A 182 4.62 -10.15 -3.20
C VAL A 182 4.66 -9.65 -1.74
N PRO A 183 5.74 -9.91 -0.99
CA PRO A 183 5.90 -9.37 0.36
C PRO A 183 6.02 -7.84 0.35
N TYR A 184 5.33 -7.20 1.29
CA TYR A 184 5.43 -5.76 1.51
C TYR A 184 6.08 -5.50 2.88
N VAL A 185 7.23 -4.83 2.87
CA VAL A 185 8.00 -4.51 4.06
C VAL A 185 7.67 -3.08 4.49
N PRO A 186 6.87 -2.89 5.56
CA PRO A 186 6.60 -1.56 6.09
C PRO A 186 7.87 -0.96 6.70
N VAL A 187 8.13 0.33 6.46
CA VAL A 187 9.33 1.00 7.00
C VAL A 187 9.02 2.25 7.82
N ALA A 188 7.77 2.73 7.78
CA ALA A 188 7.41 4.04 8.31
C ALA A 188 7.75 4.22 9.80
N GLU A 189 7.67 3.16 10.60
CA GLU A 189 7.98 3.18 12.04
C GLU A 189 9.46 3.44 12.34
N HIS A 190 10.36 3.11 11.43
CA HIS A 190 11.80 3.39 11.54
C HIS A 190 12.14 4.86 11.26
N PHE A 191 11.17 5.63 10.76
CA PHE A 191 11.30 7.04 10.42
C PHE A 191 10.27 7.88 11.21
N PRO A 192 10.44 8.00 12.53
CA PRO A 192 9.53 8.79 13.35
C PRO A 192 9.66 10.29 13.04
N LEU A 193 8.55 10.94 12.67
CA LEU A 193 8.52 12.32 12.16
C LEU A 193 9.11 13.40 13.10
N HIS A 194 9.30 13.08 14.38
CA HIS A 194 9.91 13.99 15.37
C HIS A 194 11.45 13.95 15.34
N ARG A 195 12.07 12.93 14.75
CA ARG A 195 13.53 12.81 14.61
C ARG A 195 14.01 13.54 13.35
N LEU A 196 13.96 14.87 13.37
CA LEU A 196 14.21 15.72 12.19
C LEU A 196 15.60 15.53 11.55
N GLN A 197 16.58 14.97 12.26
CA GLN A 197 17.90 14.63 11.71
C GLN A 197 17.85 13.55 10.63
N LEU A 198 16.80 12.73 10.60
CA LEU A 198 16.60 11.70 9.58
C LEU A 198 16.22 12.29 8.21
N TRP A 199 15.81 13.56 8.15
CA TRP A 199 15.38 14.22 6.92
C TRP A 199 16.31 15.37 6.55
N CYS A 200 16.41 15.58 5.24
CA CYS A 200 16.98 16.78 4.66
C CYS A 200 16.06 18.00 4.88
N PRO A 201 16.57 19.23 4.74
CA PRO A 201 15.78 20.44 4.92
C PRO A 201 14.70 20.62 3.84
N ASP A 202 14.76 19.83 2.76
CA ASP A 202 13.75 19.80 1.69
C ASP A 202 12.46 19.06 2.08
N ARG A 203 12.42 18.44 3.26
CA ARG A 203 11.25 17.76 3.86
C ARG A 203 10.79 16.49 3.13
N VAL A 204 11.54 16.05 2.11
CA VAL A 204 11.19 14.91 1.27
C VAL A 204 12.25 13.81 1.40
N HIS A 205 13.52 14.18 1.26
CA HIS A 205 14.60 13.21 1.21
C HIS A 205 15.10 12.87 2.61
N LEU A 206 15.52 11.63 2.77
CA LEU A 206 16.27 11.22 3.96
C LEU A 206 17.65 11.89 3.96
N SER A 207 18.19 12.16 5.15
CA SER A 207 19.54 12.67 5.30
C SER A 207 20.57 11.61 4.93
N ASP A 208 21.68 12.03 4.33
CA ASP A 208 22.74 11.10 3.92
C ASP A 208 23.40 10.41 5.13
N SER A 209 23.45 11.08 6.29
CA SER A 209 24.07 10.57 7.52
C SER A 209 23.18 9.58 8.29
N ASP A 210 21.98 10.01 8.67
CA ASP A 210 21.16 9.28 9.64
C ASP A 210 20.02 8.52 8.94
N GLY A 211 19.26 9.22 8.10
CA GLY A 211 18.08 8.64 7.47
C GLY A 211 18.42 7.54 6.47
N MET A 212 19.38 7.80 5.59
CA MET A 212 19.80 6.84 4.56
C MET A 212 20.47 5.61 5.17
N THR A 213 21.19 5.75 6.29
CA THR A 213 21.75 4.61 7.03
C THR A 213 20.65 3.64 7.49
N VAL A 214 19.54 4.17 8.00
CA VAL A 214 18.37 3.35 8.36
C VAL A 214 17.75 2.69 7.12
N LEU A 215 17.57 3.43 6.03
CA LEU A 215 16.99 2.87 4.80
C LEU A 215 17.84 1.73 4.23
N VAL A 216 19.17 1.89 4.21
CA VAL A 216 20.10 0.90 3.71
C VAL A 216 20.09 -0.37 4.58
N GLN A 217 20.01 -0.21 5.90
CA GLN A 217 19.87 -1.34 6.81
C GLN A 217 18.58 -2.12 6.55
N LEU A 218 17.44 -1.43 6.41
CA LEU A 218 16.15 -2.05 6.12
C LEU A 218 16.14 -2.76 4.76
N LEU A 219 16.78 -2.16 3.76
CA LEU A 219 16.94 -2.78 2.44
C LEU A 219 17.78 -4.06 2.54
N TRP A 220 18.88 -4.04 3.29
CA TRP A 220 19.73 -5.20 3.53
C TRP A 220 18.97 -6.32 4.25
N ASP A 221 18.29 -5.99 5.34
CA ASP A 221 17.56 -6.94 6.17
C ASP A 221 16.41 -7.58 5.39
N ALA A 222 15.64 -6.76 4.65
CA ALA A 222 14.57 -7.24 3.78
C ALA A 222 15.13 -8.20 2.71
N ALA A 223 16.18 -7.80 2.00
CA ALA A 223 16.77 -8.63 0.96
C ALA A 223 17.31 -9.96 1.51
N SER A 224 18.00 -9.91 2.66
CA SER A 224 18.53 -11.08 3.35
C SER A 224 17.43 -12.07 3.72
N GLN A 225 16.31 -11.57 4.26
CA GLN A 225 15.15 -12.40 4.60
C GLN A 225 14.51 -13.05 3.37
N GLN A 226 14.39 -12.33 2.25
CA GLN A 226 13.80 -12.88 1.02
C GLN A 226 14.70 -13.88 0.30
N LEU A 227 16.01 -13.76 0.49
CA LEU A 227 17.01 -14.62 -0.12
C LEU A 227 17.43 -15.80 0.77
N ALA A 228 17.04 -15.80 2.05
CA ALA A 228 17.30 -16.88 2.97
C ALA A 228 16.82 -18.24 2.40
N PRO A 229 17.57 -19.33 2.62
CA PRO A 229 17.13 -20.67 2.26
C PRO A 229 15.79 -21.00 2.94
N PRO A 230 14.91 -21.77 2.28
CA PRO A 230 13.69 -22.24 2.92
C PRO A 230 14.05 -23.07 4.17
N PRO A 231 13.24 -22.99 5.24
CA PRO A 231 13.50 -23.76 6.45
C PRO A 231 13.58 -25.27 6.12
N PRO A 232 14.46 -26.03 6.80
CA PRO A 232 14.58 -27.47 6.57
C PRO A 232 13.22 -28.14 6.77
N ARG A 233 12.83 -29.01 5.84
CA ARG A 233 11.57 -29.75 5.97
C ARG A 233 11.64 -30.58 7.26
N PRO A 234 10.57 -30.59 8.08
CA PRO A 234 10.51 -31.50 9.21
C PRO A 234 10.73 -32.94 8.73
N PRO A 235 11.46 -33.77 9.50
CA PRO A 235 11.64 -35.17 9.15
C PRO A 235 10.27 -35.82 8.94
N ALA A 236 10.13 -36.56 7.85
CA ALA A 236 8.89 -37.27 7.56
C ALA A 236 8.54 -38.14 8.78
N PRO A 237 7.28 -38.14 9.23
CA PRO A 237 6.87 -39.03 10.31
C PRO A 237 7.22 -40.47 9.93
N PRO A 238 7.72 -41.29 10.88
CA PRO A 238 8.10 -42.66 10.59
C PRO A 238 6.94 -43.37 9.91
N ARG A 239 7.23 -43.99 8.76
CA ARG A 239 6.26 -44.71 7.95
C ARG A 239 5.62 -45.75 8.85
N ALA A 240 4.34 -45.58 9.16
CA ALA A 240 3.61 -46.54 9.98
C ALA A 240 3.75 -47.93 9.33
N PRO A 241 4.01 -48.99 10.10
CA PRO A 241 4.08 -50.34 9.55
C PRO A 241 2.78 -50.64 8.81
N PRO A 242 2.83 -51.39 7.68
CA PRO A 242 1.63 -51.74 6.93
C PRO A 242 0.65 -52.40 7.89
N ARG A 243 -0.49 -51.75 8.14
CA ARG A 243 -1.58 -52.36 8.88
C ARG A 243 -2.04 -53.57 8.08
N ALA A 244 -1.94 -54.76 8.68
CA ALA A 244 -2.55 -55.96 8.14
C ALA A 244 -4.02 -55.65 7.84
N GLY A 245 -4.42 -55.88 6.59
CA GLY A 245 -5.77 -55.58 6.11
C GLY A 245 -6.81 -56.27 6.98
N ALA A 246 -7.66 -55.47 7.65
CA ALA A 246 -8.91 -56.00 8.16
C ALA A 246 -9.82 -56.25 6.97
N ALA A 247 -10.12 -57.53 6.70
CA ALA A 247 -11.11 -57.91 5.70
C ALA A 247 -12.46 -57.22 6.00
N PRO A 248 -13.17 -56.69 4.99
CA PRO A 248 -14.46 -56.06 5.23
C PRO A 248 -15.45 -57.13 5.72
N ARG A 249 -16.02 -56.91 6.90
CA ARG A 249 -17.15 -57.71 7.39
C ARG A 249 -18.41 -57.24 6.67
N LEU A 250 -18.98 -58.14 5.86
CA LEU A 250 -20.31 -58.00 5.30
C LEU A 250 -21.32 -57.98 6.46
N VAL A 251 -21.92 -56.81 6.74
CA VAL A 251 -23.05 -56.71 7.65
C VAL A 251 -24.31 -56.74 6.78
N VAL A 252 -25.07 -57.83 6.88
CA VAL A 252 -26.39 -57.94 6.27
C VAL A 252 -27.35 -57.06 7.07
N THR A 253 -27.75 -55.93 6.50
CA THR A 253 -28.80 -55.09 7.05
C THR A 253 -30.15 -55.79 6.85
N GLY A 254 -30.70 -56.37 7.92
CA GLY A 254 -32.07 -56.89 7.92
C GLY A 254 -33.11 -55.78 7.74
N HIS A 255 -34.28 -56.14 7.22
CA HIS A 255 -35.39 -55.27 6.82
C HIS A 255 -35.62 -54.03 7.72
N ALA A 256 -35.61 -52.86 7.08
CA ALA A 256 -36.04 -51.60 7.68
C ALA A 256 -37.58 -51.60 7.89
N PRO A 257 -38.09 -51.22 9.08
CA PRO A 257 -39.50 -50.91 9.25
C PRO A 257 -39.83 -49.62 8.49
N VAL A 258 -40.97 -49.64 7.78
CA VAL A 258 -41.52 -48.50 7.05
C VAL A 258 -41.73 -47.30 8.00
N PRO A 259 -41.33 -46.06 7.61
CA PRO A 259 -41.57 -44.87 8.43
C PRO A 259 -43.07 -44.63 8.62
N ARG A 260 -43.50 -44.42 9.87
CA ARG A 260 -44.83 -43.91 10.17
C ARG A 260 -44.90 -42.44 9.74
N HIS A 261 -45.96 -42.10 9.02
CA HIS A 261 -46.25 -40.76 8.53
C HIS A 261 -46.41 -39.80 9.72
N CYS A 262 -45.61 -38.72 9.77
CA CYS A 262 -45.84 -37.60 10.68
C CYS A 262 -46.58 -36.50 9.92
N ASP A 263 -47.66 -35.97 10.51
CA ASP A 263 -48.52 -34.94 9.96
C ASP A 263 -47.75 -33.61 9.81
N PRO A 264 -47.80 -32.90 8.64
CA PRO A 264 -46.97 -31.72 8.39
C PRO A 264 -47.28 -30.45 9.21
N TRP A 265 -48.21 -30.49 10.17
CA TRP A 265 -48.69 -29.30 10.87
C TRP A 265 -48.46 -29.27 12.40
N GLU A 266 -47.75 -30.24 12.97
CA GLU A 266 -47.38 -30.20 14.39
C GLU A 266 -46.08 -29.43 14.65
N TRP A 267 -46.17 -28.32 15.39
CA TRP A 267 -45.00 -27.59 15.89
C TRP A 267 -44.62 -28.08 17.30
N SER A 268 -43.35 -28.44 17.48
CA SER A 268 -42.81 -28.83 18.80
C SER A 268 -42.18 -27.62 19.52
N VAL A 269 -42.65 -27.32 20.73
CA VAL A 269 -42.09 -26.29 21.61
C VAL A 269 -40.86 -26.83 22.34
N VAL A 270 -39.71 -26.16 22.21
CA VAL A 270 -38.50 -26.48 22.99
C VAL A 270 -38.49 -25.64 24.26
N GLY A 271 -38.88 -26.25 25.38
CA GLY A 271 -38.85 -25.65 26.72
C GLY A 271 -37.47 -25.64 27.38
N GLN A 272 -37.26 -24.59 28.19
CA GLN A 272 -36.12 -24.33 29.07
C GLN A 272 -35.79 -25.47 30.06
N GLY A 273 -34.52 -25.58 30.43
CA GLY A 273 -34.13 -26.19 31.71
C GLY A 273 -32.64 -26.12 32.03
N GLY A 274 -32.23 -25.21 32.92
CA GLY A 274 -30.93 -25.29 33.63
C GLY A 274 -30.38 -23.95 34.14
N LYS A 275 -30.64 -23.60 35.41
CA LYS A 275 -30.15 -22.38 36.09
C LYS A 275 -28.64 -22.45 36.43
N PRO A 276 -27.85 -21.37 36.26
CA PRO A 276 -26.48 -21.29 36.76
C PRO A 276 -26.40 -20.92 38.26
N ARG A 277 -25.43 -21.51 38.99
CA ARG A 277 -25.08 -21.11 40.37
C ARG A 277 -24.10 -19.93 40.33
N PHE A 278 -24.44 -18.86 41.05
CA PHE A 278 -23.57 -17.71 41.31
C PHE A 278 -22.60 -18.00 42.46
N LEU A 279 -21.32 -17.70 42.27
CA LEU A 279 -20.38 -17.41 43.35
C LEU A 279 -19.76 -16.04 43.07
N LYS A 280 -20.06 -15.07 43.95
CA LYS A 280 -19.53 -13.70 43.92
C LYS A 280 -18.09 -13.70 44.42
N SER A 281 -17.21 -12.98 43.72
CA SER A 281 -16.03 -12.35 44.29
C SER A 281 -15.93 -10.93 43.73
N GLN A 282 -15.83 -9.94 44.62
CA GLN A 282 -15.68 -8.52 44.33
C GLN A 282 -14.20 -8.17 44.11
N SER A 283 -13.87 -7.45 43.03
CA SER A 283 -12.86 -6.39 43.04
C SER A 283 -12.93 -5.54 41.75
N ASN A 284 -12.59 -4.26 41.87
CA ASN A 284 -12.99 -3.11 41.05
C ASN A 284 -12.31 -2.98 39.66
N SER A 285 -13.10 -2.50 38.68
CA SER A 285 -12.78 -1.76 37.41
C SER A 285 -11.46 -2.01 36.67
N ASN A 286 -11.37 -2.16 35.34
CA ASN A 286 -12.29 -2.46 34.24
C ASN A 286 -11.37 -2.76 33.03
N HIS A 287 -10.89 -4.00 32.91
CA HIS A 287 -10.44 -4.67 31.67
C HIS A 287 -10.02 -6.07 32.09
N VAL A 288 -10.65 -7.14 31.59
CA VAL A 288 -9.97 -8.40 31.20
C VAL A 288 -10.92 -9.31 30.41
N CYS A 289 -10.32 -9.83 29.34
CA CYS A 289 -10.71 -10.86 28.39
C CYS A 289 -11.19 -12.17 29.04
N LEU A 290 -12.31 -12.73 28.54
CA LEU A 290 -12.77 -14.06 28.94
C LEU A 290 -12.27 -15.11 27.93
N VAL A 291 -11.27 -15.90 28.35
CA VAL A 291 -10.83 -17.13 27.65
C VAL A 291 -11.65 -18.30 28.19
N LEU A 292 -12.45 -18.95 27.33
CA LEU A 292 -13.10 -20.22 27.65
C LEU A 292 -12.33 -21.37 26.99
N PHE A 293 -11.71 -22.21 27.82
CA PHE A 293 -11.19 -23.51 27.43
C PHE A 293 -12.33 -24.53 27.41
N SER A 294 -12.63 -25.10 26.24
CA SER A 294 -13.53 -26.25 26.10
C SER A 294 -12.75 -27.49 25.67
N LYS A 295 -12.84 -28.53 26.49
CA LYS A 295 -12.12 -29.80 26.38
C LYS A 295 -12.88 -30.76 25.44
N ALA A 296 -12.18 -31.23 24.40
CA ALA A 296 -12.41 -32.41 23.55
C ALA A 296 -13.86 -32.90 23.28
N ALA A 297 -14.34 -32.67 22.05
CA ALA A 297 -15.39 -33.46 21.40
C ALA A 297 -15.06 -33.68 19.91
N ARG A 298 -15.53 -34.82 19.37
CA ARG A 298 -15.15 -35.56 18.15
C ARG A 298 -15.12 -34.78 16.81
N PRO A 299 -14.39 -35.29 15.78
CA PRO A 299 -14.28 -34.64 14.48
C PRO A 299 -15.60 -34.66 13.71
N VAL A 300 -16.09 -33.48 13.34
CA VAL A 300 -17.20 -33.28 12.40
C VAL A 300 -16.64 -33.31 10.98
N GLN A 301 -17.19 -34.18 10.13
CA GLN A 301 -16.89 -34.24 8.69
C GLN A 301 -17.32 -32.92 8.01
N PRO A 302 -16.55 -32.37 7.06
CA PRO A 302 -16.96 -31.17 6.34
C PRO A 302 -18.14 -31.49 5.41
N SER A 303 -19.33 -30.97 5.73
CA SER A 303 -20.42 -30.86 4.76
C SER A 303 -20.05 -29.78 3.74
N ALA A 304 -19.88 -30.19 2.49
CA ALA A 304 -19.67 -29.27 1.38
C ALA A 304 -20.97 -28.53 1.07
N ILE A 305 -21.14 -27.33 1.65
CA ILE A 305 -22.07 -26.35 1.10
C ILE A 305 -21.28 -25.59 0.01
N PRO A 306 -21.69 -25.65 -1.26
CA PRO A 306 -21.07 -24.84 -2.30
C PRO A 306 -21.25 -23.37 -1.93
N SER A 307 -20.14 -22.65 -1.74
CA SER A 307 -20.18 -21.19 -1.63
C SER A 307 -20.55 -20.64 -3.01
N ASN A 308 -21.80 -20.28 -3.21
CA ASN A 308 -22.25 -19.56 -4.40
C ASN A 308 -22.14 -18.06 -4.12
N PRO A 309 -21.17 -17.32 -4.70
CA PRO A 309 -21.16 -15.87 -4.61
C PRO A 309 -22.20 -15.32 -5.58
N VAL A 310 -23.45 -15.24 -5.13
CA VAL A 310 -24.45 -14.45 -5.86
C VAL A 310 -24.17 -12.99 -5.58
N TRP A 311 -23.67 -12.29 -6.58
CA TRP A 311 -23.58 -10.83 -6.55
C TRP A 311 -24.99 -10.26 -6.72
N PHE A 312 -25.43 -9.45 -5.76
CA PHE A 312 -26.68 -8.71 -5.91
C PHE A 312 -26.54 -7.72 -7.07
N SER A 313 -27.49 -7.76 -8.01
CA SER A 313 -27.57 -6.73 -9.05
C SER A 313 -27.89 -5.38 -8.42
N GLY A 314 -27.47 -4.29 -9.06
CA GLY A 314 -27.74 -2.92 -8.57
C GLY A 314 -29.23 -2.67 -8.31
N ALA A 315 -30.11 -3.22 -9.14
CA ALA A 315 -31.57 -3.11 -8.96
C ALA A 315 -32.09 -3.78 -7.67
N MET A 316 -31.42 -4.82 -7.19
CA MET A 316 -31.81 -5.53 -5.96
C MET A 316 -31.32 -4.77 -4.72
N LEU A 317 -30.16 -4.12 -4.80
CA LEU A 317 -29.66 -3.20 -3.77
C LEU A 317 -30.59 -1.98 -3.65
N ASP A 318 -31.00 -1.39 -4.78
CA ASP A 318 -31.96 -0.28 -4.80
C ASP A 318 -33.33 -0.67 -4.23
N ALA A 319 -33.76 -1.91 -4.45
CA ALA A 319 -34.98 -2.43 -3.85
C ALA A 319 -34.84 -2.56 -2.32
N MET A 320 -33.71 -3.05 -1.82
CA MET A 320 -33.47 -3.19 -0.38
C MET A 320 -33.38 -1.83 0.34
N GLU A 321 -32.78 -0.82 -0.29
CA GLU A 321 -32.73 0.56 0.22
C GLU A 321 -34.15 1.17 0.34
N LYS A 322 -35.08 0.81 -0.55
CA LYS A 322 -36.49 1.23 -0.44
C LYS A 322 -37.23 0.59 0.73
N VAL A 323 -36.87 -0.63 1.15
CA VAL A 323 -37.57 -1.35 2.24
C VAL A 323 -36.97 -1.02 3.61
N SER A 324 -35.71 -0.61 3.68
CA SER A 324 -35.06 -0.19 4.94
C SER A 324 -34.04 0.93 4.69
N PRO A 325 -34.51 2.18 4.56
CA PRO A 325 -33.62 3.32 4.39
C PRO A 325 -32.77 3.54 5.64
N SER A 326 -31.46 3.70 5.45
CA SER A 326 -30.54 3.96 6.57
C SER A 326 -30.79 5.35 7.15
N SER A 327 -31.28 5.41 8.39
CA SER A 327 -31.60 6.67 9.07
C SER A 327 -30.35 7.29 9.72
N GLY A 328 -29.97 8.49 9.28
CA GLY A 328 -28.95 9.36 9.90
C GLY A 328 -29.33 10.83 9.74
N SER A 329 -29.53 11.51 10.87
CA SER A 329 -30.30 12.75 11.10
C SER A 329 -29.71 14.08 10.57
N ASP A 330 -30.63 14.86 9.96
CA ASP A 330 -30.95 16.31 10.00
C ASP A 330 -29.90 17.43 9.92
N GLY A 331 -30.16 18.35 8.96
CA GLY A 331 -29.57 19.70 8.93
C GLY A 331 -29.99 20.62 7.77
N GLY A 332 -31.28 20.98 7.65
CA GLY A 332 -31.76 22.28 7.10
C GLY A 332 -31.84 22.51 5.57
N PRO A 333 -32.75 23.39 5.09
CA PRO A 333 -33.31 23.33 3.73
C PRO A 333 -32.46 24.01 2.65
N ALA A 334 -32.49 23.40 1.45
CA ALA A 334 -31.86 23.90 0.23
C ALA A 334 -32.55 25.16 -0.32
N VAL A 335 -31.74 26.16 -0.66
CA VAL A 335 -32.12 27.33 -1.46
C VAL A 335 -32.06 26.96 -2.96
N PRO A 336 -33.07 27.30 -3.78
CA PRO A 336 -33.09 26.90 -5.19
C PRO A 336 -32.15 27.77 -6.05
N PRO A 337 -31.63 27.25 -7.18
CA PRO A 337 -30.74 27.99 -8.07
C PRO A 337 -31.54 28.96 -8.96
N GLY A 338 -31.22 30.25 -8.85
CA GLY A 338 -31.72 31.30 -9.73
C GLY A 338 -31.05 31.23 -11.10
N SER A 339 -31.86 30.94 -12.12
CA SER A 339 -31.54 31.15 -13.53
C SER A 339 -31.46 32.66 -13.83
N SER A 340 -30.36 33.10 -14.42
CA SER A 340 -30.27 34.44 -15.04
C SER A 340 -29.84 34.27 -16.49
N GLY A 341 -30.86 34.20 -17.35
CA GLY A 341 -30.72 34.40 -18.79
C GLY A 341 -31.06 35.84 -19.15
N GLY A 342 -30.25 36.41 -20.05
CA GLY A 342 -30.66 37.49 -20.94
C GLY A 342 -30.41 38.92 -20.45
N ARG A 343 -29.35 39.54 -20.99
CA ARG A 343 -29.43 40.85 -21.65
C ARG A 343 -28.22 41.06 -22.54
N GLY A 344 -28.49 41.24 -23.83
CA GLY A 344 -27.52 41.65 -24.83
C GLY A 344 -27.09 43.11 -24.64
N GLY A 345 -25.95 43.41 -25.26
CA GLY A 345 -25.36 44.74 -25.33
C GLY A 345 -23.95 44.62 -25.88
N GLY A 346 -23.83 44.67 -27.20
CA GLY A 346 -22.56 44.55 -27.90
C GLY A 346 -21.64 45.74 -27.66
N SER A 347 -20.33 45.49 -27.75
CA SER A 347 -19.38 46.45 -28.30
C SER A 347 -18.16 45.69 -28.80
N CYS A 348 -17.87 45.93 -30.08
CA CYS A 348 -16.79 45.37 -30.86
C CYS A 348 -15.44 45.95 -30.41
N CYS A 349 -14.40 45.12 -30.31
CA CYS A 349 -13.01 45.50 -30.60
C CYS A 349 -12.17 44.22 -30.81
N VAL A 350 -11.73 44.03 -32.05
CA VAL A 350 -10.76 43.01 -32.50
C VAL A 350 -9.34 43.51 -32.26
N PRO A 351 -8.37 42.66 -31.92
CA PRO A 351 -6.97 42.89 -32.26
C PRO A 351 -6.48 41.91 -33.34
N CYS A 352 -5.91 42.46 -34.41
CA CYS A 352 -5.22 41.73 -35.48
C CYS A 352 -3.93 41.03 -34.99
N PRO A 353 -3.53 39.91 -35.62
CA PRO A 353 -2.28 39.21 -35.32
C PRO A 353 -1.08 39.79 -36.08
N ALA A 354 0.08 39.87 -35.41
CA ALA A 354 1.35 40.25 -36.00
C ALA A 354 2.02 39.07 -36.74
N ASN A 355 2.46 39.36 -37.96
CA ASN A 355 2.99 38.42 -38.94
C ASN A 355 4.42 37.94 -38.62
N ARG A 356 4.65 36.64 -38.89
CA ARG A 356 5.97 36.01 -39.08
C ARG A 356 6.67 36.59 -40.31
N ALA A 357 7.97 36.83 -40.20
CA ALA A 357 8.88 36.93 -41.34
C ALA A 357 10.02 35.92 -41.18
N THR A 358 10.06 34.95 -42.09
CA THR A 358 11.17 34.03 -42.37
C THR A 358 12.21 34.71 -43.28
N PRO A 359 13.52 34.51 -43.07
CA PRO A 359 14.52 34.86 -44.07
C PRO A 359 14.81 33.67 -45.01
N LEU A 360 14.93 33.96 -46.30
CA LEU A 360 15.47 33.08 -47.36
C LEU A 360 16.97 33.37 -47.58
N PRO A 361 17.73 32.44 -48.20
CA PRO A 361 19.19 32.39 -48.16
C PRO A 361 19.86 32.95 -49.43
N ARG A 362 21.18 33.21 -49.31
CA ARG A 362 22.29 33.24 -50.31
C ARG A 362 23.35 34.19 -49.73
N SER A 363 24.66 33.97 -49.80
CA SER A 363 25.56 33.05 -50.52
C SER A 363 26.90 33.05 -49.81
#